data_AF-A0AA45RTQ2-F1
#
_entry.id   AF-A0AA45RTQ2-F1
#
_cell.length_a   1.000
_cell.length_b   1.000
_cell.length_c   1.000
_cell.angle_alpha   90.00
_cell.angle_beta   90.00
_cell.angle_gamma   90.00
#
_symmetry.space_group_name_H-M   'P 1'
#
loop_
_entity.id
_entity.type
_entity.pdbx_description
1 polymer ?
#
loop_
_entity_poly.entity_id
_entity_poly.type
_entity_poly.pdbx_seq_one_letter_code
_entity_poly.pdbx_strand_id
1 'polypeptide(L)'
;MTPFHDSFGNMPTRDYACILLPTVDYEAQLQAMRSLLDQHKKNEDRRTADIQRIDQAIPHLSEEQGRWASDDRSDRLHASVYADAAHSMAAIGMLAPFIETIFNEAFSSARSFYGANTDSLPDHRRWKADIDLAWNCRHSWKKNGARFDSMDAGIMQLSSAIGLKEFLPTSLPTTLSAVFAYRNKMFHLGFEWPVHEREKFNERIAGEKWQTTWFQWATRDSKPWICYITNELIAECLTQIDGVLHAFGAFAVQKLPSPNNVEKWEPPLGTSSNTRLARSIPRISISMVDLHT
;
A
#
# COMPACT_ATOMS: atom_id res chain seq x y z
N MET A 1 28.54 16.25 9.13
CA MET A 1 27.29 16.37 9.89
C MET A 1 26.26 16.98 8.96
N THR A 2 25.16 16.26 8.70
CA THR A 2 24.10 16.71 7.81
C THR A 2 23.19 17.67 8.57
N PRO A 3 22.59 18.68 7.90
CA PRO A 3 21.90 19.79 8.57
C PRO A 3 20.72 19.36 9.46
N PHE A 4 20.15 18.18 9.21
CA PHE A 4 19.04 17.62 10.00
C PHE A 4 19.50 16.89 11.27
N HIS A 5 20.74 16.41 11.32
CA HIS A 5 21.22 15.57 12.42
C HIS A 5 21.43 16.37 13.72
N ASP A 6 21.68 17.68 13.61
CA ASP A 6 21.89 18.57 14.77
C ASP A 6 20.57 19.09 15.37
N SER A 7 19.45 19.03 14.63
CA SER A 7 18.13 19.46 15.12
C SER A 7 17.27 18.32 15.68
N PHE A 8 17.53 17.07 15.30
CA PHE A 8 16.69 15.90 15.60
C PHE A 8 17.48 14.76 16.28
N GLY A 9 18.23 15.09 17.35
CA GLY A 9 19.11 14.14 18.04
C GLY A 9 18.54 12.72 18.21
N ASN A 10 19.37 11.71 17.87
CA ASN A 10 19.19 10.27 18.09
C ASN A 10 17.82 9.63 17.72
N MET A 11 17.12 10.21 16.75
CA MET A 11 15.90 9.64 16.20
C MET A 11 16.21 8.41 15.31
N PRO A 12 15.42 7.31 15.35
CA PRO A 12 15.53 6.20 14.41
C PRO A 12 15.46 6.66 12.95
N THR A 13 16.26 6.06 12.05
CA THR A 13 16.31 6.45 10.63
C THR A 13 14.94 6.55 9.97
N ARG A 14 14.02 5.63 10.30
CA ARG A 14 12.64 5.61 9.75
C ARG A 14 11.83 6.85 10.12
N ASP A 15 12.04 7.43 11.29
CA ASP A 15 11.23 8.54 11.76
C ASP A 15 11.60 9.85 11.04
N TYR A 16 12.79 9.94 10.44
CA TYR A 16 13.13 11.01 9.50
C TYR A 16 12.28 11.00 8.22
N ALA A 17 11.49 9.95 7.96
CA ALA A 17 10.51 9.97 6.88
C ALA A 17 9.51 11.12 7.01
N CYS A 18 9.27 11.65 8.22
CA CYS A 18 8.42 12.82 8.43
C CYS A 18 8.90 14.08 7.68
N ILE A 19 10.18 14.16 7.30
CA ILE A 19 10.71 15.26 6.46
C ILE A 19 10.08 15.22 5.06
N LEU A 20 9.87 14.01 4.52
CA LEU A 20 9.26 13.81 3.21
C LEU A 20 7.74 13.62 3.27
N LEU A 21 7.21 13.26 4.44
CA LEU A 21 5.79 12.99 4.68
C LEU A 21 5.21 13.95 5.74
N PRO A 22 5.34 15.29 5.59
CA PRO A 22 4.97 16.22 6.66
C PRO A 22 3.45 16.29 6.93
N THR A 23 2.64 15.86 5.97
CA THR A 23 1.17 15.97 5.98
C THR A 23 0.46 14.64 6.24
N VAL A 24 1.18 13.51 6.19
CA VAL A 24 0.61 12.17 6.27
C VAL A 24 0.93 11.54 7.61
N ASP A 25 -0.10 11.26 8.41
CA ASP A 25 0.04 10.39 9.58
C ASP A 25 0.12 8.92 9.13
N TYR A 26 1.29 8.55 8.58
CA TYR A 26 1.53 7.23 8.03
C TYR A 26 1.54 6.14 9.11
N GLU A 27 1.86 6.48 10.36
CA GLU A 27 1.84 5.53 11.48
C GLU A 27 0.42 5.13 11.85
N ALA A 28 -0.47 6.11 12.06
CA ALA A 28 -1.86 5.82 12.40
C ALA A 28 -2.55 5.04 11.27
N GLN A 29 -2.29 5.40 10.01
CA GLN A 29 -2.81 4.67 8.86
C GLN A 29 -2.28 3.23 8.81
N LEU A 30 -0.97 3.02 9.01
CA LEU A 30 -0.38 1.68 9.04
C LEU A 30 -0.93 0.82 10.17
N GLN A 31 -1.10 1.40 11.36
CA GLN A 31 -1.69 0.71 12.50
C GLN A 31 -3.13 0.28 12.20
N ALA A 32 -3.94 1.15 11.60
CA ALA A 32 -5.31 0.84 11.22
C ALA A 32 -5.37 -0.27 10.16
N MET A 33 -4.54 -0.19 9.11
CA MET A 33 -4.46 -1.22 8.07
C MET A 33 -4.05 -2.58 8.65
N ARG A 34 -2.98 -2.63 9.47
CA ARG A 34 -2.52 -3.86 10.14
C ARG A 34 -3.63 -4.47 10.98
N SER A 35 -4.33 -3.65 11.77
CA SER A 35 -5.43 -4.13 12.62
C SER A 35 -6.56 -4.76 11.81
N LEU A 36 -6.96 -4.15 10.69
CA LEU A 36 -8.03 -4.68 9.84
C LEU A 36 -7.59 -5.97 9.10
N LEU A 37 -6.37 -5.99 8.57
CA LEU A 37 -5.82 -7.17 7.90
C LEU A 37 -5.70 -8.37 8.85
N ASP A 38 -5.30 -8.14 10.10
CA ASP A 38 -5.30 -9.17 11.15
C ASP A 38 -6.70 -9.70 11.45
N GLN A 39 -7.73 -8.83 11.42
CA GLN A 39 -9.13 -9.26 11.58
C GLN A 39 -9.60 -10.12 10.40
N HIS A 40 -9.28 -9.73 9.17
CA HIS A 40 -9.60 -10.53 7.98
C HIS A 40 -8.98 -11.92 8.06
N LYS A 41 -7.70 -12.01 8.42
CA LYS A 41 -7.00 -13.28 8.61
C LYS A 41 -7.68 -14.17 9.65
N LYS A 42 -8.03 -13.62 10.82
CA LYS A 42 -8.75 -14.37 11.87
C LYS A 42 -10.12 -14.87 11.38
N ASN A 43 -10.82 -14.08 10.56
CA ASN A 43 -12.10 -14.48 9.98
C ASN A 43 -11.95 -15.61 8.96
N GLU A 44 -10.90 -15.56 8.12
CA GLU A 44 -10.53 -16.63 7.18
C GLU A 44 -10.21 -17.93 7.93
N ASP A 45 -9.38 -17.87 8.97
CA ASP A 45 -8.99 -19.01 9.79
C ASP A 45 -10.21 -19.66 10.45
N ARG A 46 -11.11 -18.85 11.03
CA ARG A 46 -12.34 -19.34 11.68
C ARG A 46 -13.25 -20.07 10.68
N ARG A 47 -13.48 -19.47 9.52
CA ARG A 47 -14.33 -20.04 8.46
C ARG A 47 -13.75 -21.34 7.90
N THR A 48 -12.43 -21.38 7.70
CA THR A 48 -11.72 -22.60 7.29
C THR A 48 -11.90 -23.71 8.33
N ALA A 49 -11.77 -23.38 9.61
CA ALA A 49 -11.98 -24.33 10.70
C ALA A 49 -13.44 -24.80 10.81
N ASP A 50 -14.42 -23.93 10.53
CA ASP A 50 -15.85 -24.30 10.50
C ASP A 50 -16.14 -25.31 9.39
N ILE A 51 -15.62 -25.07 8.17
CA ILE A 51 -15.77 -25.99 7.03
C ILE A 51 -15.11 -27.34 7.34
N GLN A 52 -13.88 -27.33 7.87
CA GLN A 52 -13.19 -28.56 8.25
C GLN A 52 -13.93 -29.38 9.32
N ARG A 53 -14.62 -28.71 10.25
CA ARG A 53 -15.45 -29.40 11.25
C ARG A 53 -16.64 -30.12 10.62
N ILE A 54 -17.26 -29.53 9.60
CA ILE A 54 -18.35 -30.18 8.86
C ILE A 54 -17.81 -31.39 8.10
N ASP A 55 -16.67 -31.24 7.41
CA ASP A 55 -16.01 -32.31 6.67
C ASP A 55 -15.71 -33.53 7.55
N GLN A 56 -15.24 -33.29 8.77
CA GLN A 56 -14.94 -34.34 9.75
C GLN A 56 -16.19 -34.98 10.35
N ALA A 57 -17.32 -34.26 10.41
CA ALA A 57 -18.55 -34.77 10.98
C ALA A 57 -19.32 -35.68 10.00
N ILE A 58 -19.30 -35.36 8.70
CA ILE A 58 -20.09 -36.07 7.66
C ILE A 58 -19.99 -37.61 7.75
N PRO A 59 -18.81 -38.23 7.90
CA PRO A 59 -18.68 -39.70 7.96
C PRO A 59 -19.38 -40.36 9.16
N HIS A 60 -19.75 -39.59 10.18
CA HIS A 60 -20.34 -40.07 11.43
C HIS A 60 -21.84 -39.75 11.56
N LEU A 61 -22.44 -39.14 10.54
CA LEU A 61 -23.85 -38.76 10.54
C LEU A 61 -24.73 -39.86 9.93
N SER A 62 -26.03 -39.83 10.25
CA SER A 62 -27.02 -40.62 9.51
C SER A 62 -27.07 -40.18 8.04
N GLU A 63 -27.63 -41.00 7.15
CA GLU A 63 -27.70 -40.68 5.72
C GLU A 63 -28.42 -39.34 5.44
N GLU A 64 -29.55 -39.10 6.13
CA GLU A 64 -30.29 -37.84 5.99
C GLU A 64 -29.46 -36.66 6.50
N GLN A 65 -28.89 -36.77 7.70
CA GLN A 65 -28.04 -35.72 8.28
C GLN A 65 -26.78 -35.45 7.44
N GLY A 66 -26.21 -36.49 6.84
CA GLY A 66 -25.05 -36.41 5.95
C GLY A 66 -25.37 -35.65 4.66
N ARG A 67 -26.57 -35.82 4.09
CA ARG A 67 -27.04 -35.00 2.94
C ARG A 67 -27.13 -33.52 3.31
N TRP A 68 -27.84 -33.19 4.38
CA TRP A 68 -27.96 -31.80 4.86
C TRP A 68 -26.61 -31.15 5.16
N ALA A 69 -25.71 -31.89 5.82
CA ALA A 69 -24.35 -31.40 6.10
C ALA A 69 -23.51 -31.20 4.83
N SER A 70 -23.71 -32.05 3.82
CA SER A 70 -23.02 -31.92 2.52
C SER A 70 -23.49 -30.68 1.74
N ASP A 71 -24.79 -30.39 1.78
CA ASP A 71 -25.37 -29.19 1.16
C ASP A 71 -24.86 -27.91 1.87
N ASP A 72 -24.93 -27.86 3.21
CA ASP A 72 -24.40 -26.72 4.00
C ASP A 72 -22.89 -26.53 3.78
N ARG A 73 -22.12 -27.62 3.67
CA ARG A 73 -20.70 -27.57 3.32
C ARG A 73 -20.49 -26.91 1.95
N SER A 74 -21.26 -27.33 0.95
CA SER A 74 -21.17 -26.79 -0.41
C SER A 74 -21.44 -25.28 -0.43
N ASP A 75 -22.51 -24.84 0.23
CA ASP A 75 -22.87 -23.43 0.34
C ASP A 75 -21.77 -22.61 1.05
N ARG A 76 -21.19 -23.14 2.13
CA ARG A 76 -20.09 -22.48 2.84
C ARG A 76 -18.82 -22.37 2.02
N LEU A 77 -18.48 -23.40 1.23
CA LEU A 77 -17.35 -23.37 0.31
C LEU A 77 -17.57 -22.33 -0.80
N HIS A 78 -18.78 -22.28 -1.37
CA HIS A 78 -19.11 -21.27 -2.37
C HIS A 78 -19.02 -19.86 -1.79
N ALA A 79 -19.59 -19.63 -0.60
CA ALA A 79 -19.51 -18.36 0.10
C ALA A 79 -18.06 -18.00 0.50
N SER A 80 -17.22 -19.01 0.80
CA SER A 80 -15.86 -18.75 1.24
C SER A 80 -15.03 -18.07 0.16
N VAL A 81 -15.12 -18.56 -1.08
CA VAL A 81 -14.40 -18.02 -2.23
C VAL A 81 -14.70 -16.53 -2.45
N TYR A 82 -15.97 -16.12 -2.35
CA TYR A 82 -16.33 -14.71 -2.51
C TYR A 82 -15.85 -13.84 -1.37
N ALA A 83 -15.91 -14.32 -0.13
CA ALA A 83 -15.41 -13.52 0.98
C ALA A 83 -13.87 -13.46 1.01
N ASP A 84 -13.13 -14.45 0.51
CA ASP A 84 -11.68 -14.35 0.29
C ASP A 84 -11.35 -13.28 -0.77
N ALA A 85 -12.13 -13.23 -1.86
CA ALA A 85 -12.00 -12.19 -2.87
C ALA A 85 -12.36 -10.78 -2.32
N ALA A 86 -13.37 -10.69 -1.47
CA ALA A 86 -13.75 -9.44 -0.80
C ALA A 86 -12.65 -8.96 0.16
N HIS A 87 -12.08 -9.85 0.96
CA HIS A 87 -10.93 -9.53 1.81
C HIS A 87 -9.73 -9.07 0.99
N SER A 88 -9.45 -9.73 -0.13
CA SER A 88 -8.40 -9.32 -1.07
C SER A 88 -8.65 -7.94 -1.66
N MET A 89 -9.89 -7.64 -2.05
CA MET A 89 -10.28 -6.33 -2.56
C MET A 89 -10.10 -5.25 -1.48
N ALA A 90 -10.50 -5.52 -0.25
CA ALA A 90 -10.31 -4.60 0.86
C ALA A 90 -8.81 -4.37 1.15
N ALA A 91 -8.02 -5.45 1.20
CA ALA A 91 -6.59 -5.38 1.45
C ALA A 91 -5.87 -4.57 0.35
N ILE A 92 -6.06 -4.91 -0.93
CA ILE A 92 -5.42 -4.19 -2.02
C ILE A 92 -5.95 -2.76 -2.16
N GLY A 93 -7.22 -2.54 -1.81
CA GLY A 93 -7.87 -1.23 -1.78
C GLY A 93 -7.32 -0.30 -0.70
N MET A 94 -6.67 -0.82 0.33
CA MET A 94 -5.94 -0.02 1.32
C MET A 94 -4.46 0.11 0.97
N LEU A 95 -3.80 -1.02 0.67
CA LEU A 95 -2.35 -1.07 0.48
C LEU A 95 -1.89 -0.28 -0.73
N ALA A 96 -2.54 -0.45 -1.89
CA ALA A 96 -2.09 0.22 -3.12
C ALA A 96 -2.26 1.75 -3.07
N PRO A 97 -3.41 2.30 -2.62
CA PRO A 97 -3.54 3.75 -2.46
C PRO A 97 -2.62 4.32 -1.37
N PHE A 98 -2.35 3.57 -0.30
CA PHE A 98 -1.40 4.01 0.73
C PHE A 98 0.01 4.14 0.16
N ILE A 99 0.49 3.11 -0.56
CA ILE A 99 1.78 3.14 -1.26
C ILE A 99 1.84 4.32 -2.25
N GLU A 100 0.79 4.52 -3.04
CA GLU A 100 0.69 5.66 -3.95
C GLU A 100 0.78 7.00 -3.20
N THR A 101 0.09 7.13 -2.08
CA THR A 101 0.05 8.36 -1.27
C THR A 101 1.43 8.69 -0.72
N ILE A 102 2.11 7.74 -0.08
CA ILE A 102 3.43 8.01 0.51
C ILE A 102 4.47 8.37 -0.56
N PHE A 103 4.42 7.77 -1.76
CA PHE A 103 5.34 8.14 -2.83
C PHE A 103 5.00 9.51 -3.44
N ASN A 104 3.72 9.79 -3.71
CA ASN A 104 3.30 11.10 -4.22
C ASN A 104 3.71 12.24 -3.27
N GLU A 105 3.44 12.09 -1.98
CA GLU A 105 3.80 13.08 -0.97
C GLU A 105 5.32 13.20 -0.82
N ALA A 106 6.04 12.08 -0.78
CA ALA A 106 7.50 12.13 -0.71
C ALA A 106 8.13 12.84 -1.92
N PHE A 107 7.63 12.60 -3.13
CA PHE A 107 8.12 13.30 -4.31
C PHE A 107 7.72 14.77 -4.36
N SER A 108 6.50 15.10 -3.89
CA SER A 108 6.04 16.48 -3.74
C SER A 108 6.91 17.27 -2.75
N SER A 109 7.20 16.68 -1.59
CA SER A 109 8.13 17.25 -0.61
C SER A 109 9.55 17.34 -1.17
N ALA A 110 10.07 16.30 -1.81
CA ALA A 110 11.40 16.35 -2.43
C ALA A 110 11.51 17.50 -3.45
N ARG A 111 10.46 17.73 -4.26
CA ARG A 111 10.38 18.86 -5.17
C ARG A 111 10.55 20.21 -4.45
N SER A 112 9.97 20.39 -3.27
CA SER A 112 10.13 21.66 -2.53
C SER A 112 11.57 21.89 -2.05
N PHE A 113 12.34 20.82 -1.79
CA PHE A 113 13.76 20.94 -1.42
C PHE A 113 14.65 21.29 -2.62
N TYR A 114 14.41 20.68 -3.79
CA TYR A 114 15.19 20.97 -5.00
C TYR A 114 14.75 22.28 -5.70
N GLY A 115 13.51 22.73 -5.46
CA GLY A 115 12.94 23.91 -6.08
C GLY A 115 12.54 23.69 -7.54
N ALA A 116 12.44 24.79 -8.31
CA ALA A 116 12.05 24.74 -9.73
C ALA A 116 13.17 24.27 -10.66
N ASN A 117 14.40 24.11 -10.16
CA ASN A 117 15.56 23.74 -10.97
C ASN A 117 15.98 22.29 -10.70
N THR A 118 16.15 21.51 -11.77
CA THR A 118 16.63 20.12 -11.73
C THR A 118 18.11 19.99 -12.07
N ASP A 119 18.84 21.09 -12.27
CA ASP A 119 20.27 21.09 -12.68
C ASP A 119 21.18 20.38 -11.67
N SER A 120 20.81 20.36 -10.37
CA SER A 120 21.55 19.65 -9.33
C SER A 120 21.22 18.15 -9.25
N LEU A 121 20.26 17.67 -10.03
CA LEU A 121 19.84 16.27 -10.04
C LEU A 121 20.61 15.49 -11.12
N PRO A 122 20.79 14.17 -10.94
CA PRO A 122 21.33 13.31 -11.98
C PRO A 122 20.62 13.50 -13.33
N ASP A 123 21.38 13.49 -14.44
CA ASP A 123 20.79 13.54 -15.77
C ASP A 123 19.80 12.38 -15.94
N HIS A 124 18.56 12.76 -16.26
CA HIS A 124 17.48 11.82 -16.39
C HIS A 124 16.46 12.34 -17.39
N ARG A 125 15.93 11.44 -18.22
CA ARG A 125 14.97 11.79 -19.29
C ARG A 125 13.70 12.50 -18.80
N ARG A 126 13.34 12.33 -17.53
CA ARG A 126 12.19 13.00 -16.91
C ARG A 126 12.36 14.52 -16.92
N TRP A 127 13.58 15.00 -16.73
CA TRP A 127 13.90 16.43 -16.68
C TRP A 127 13.79 17.14 -18.03
N LYS A 128 13.55 16.38 -19.12
CA LYS A 128 13.25 16.94 -20.44
C LYS A 128 11.76 17.22 -20.67
N ALA A 129 10.90 16.77 -19.77
CA ALA A 129 9.47 17.03 -19.82
C ALA A 129 9.13 18.35 -19.10
N ASP A 130 7.88 18.77 -19.21
CA ASP A 130 7.33 19.81 -18.35
C ASP A 130 7.53 19.45 -16.87
N ILE A 131 7.88 20.45 -16.05
CA ILE A 131 8.32 20.23 -14.67
C ILE A 131 7.22 19.58 -13.81
N ASP A 132 5.95 19.92 -14.01
CA ASP A 132 4.85 19.34 -13.24
C ASP A 132 4.66 17.87 -13.60
N LEU A 133 4.80 17.52 -14.88
CA LEU A 133 4.79 16.13 -15.33
C LEU A 133 6.01 15.37 -14.82
N ALA A 134 7.19 16.01 -14.83
CA ALA A 134 8.46 15.41 -14.44
C ALA A 134 8.53 15.00 -12.97
N TRP A 135 7.72 15.58 -12.09
CA TRP A 135 7.61 15.24 -10.67
C TRP A 135 6.43 14.30 -10.33
N ASN A 136 5.54 14.03 -11.28
CA ASN A 136 4.41 13.14 -11.06
C ASN A 136 4.82 11.67 -11.24
N CYS A 137 4.67 10.82 -10.23
CA CYS A 137 5.06 9.41 -10.29
C CYS A 137 4.04 8.49 -10.99
N ARG A 138 2.90 9.00 -11.45
CA ARG A 138 1.97 8.25 -12.32
C ARG A 138 2.51 8.07 -13.74
N HIS A 139 3.37 8.99 -14.17
CA HIS A 139 3.89 9.02 -15.53
C HIS A 139 5.26 8.33 -15.62
N SER A 140 5.53 7.71 -16.75
CA SER A 140 6.82 7.11 -17.07
C SER A 140 7.24 7.42 -18.49
N TRP A 141 8.53 7.45 -18.74
CA TRP A 141 9.09 7.74 -20.06
C TRP A 141 9.94 6.60 -20.61
N LYS A 142 9.59 6.15 -21.82
CA LYS A 142 10.38 5.19 -22.60
C LYS A 142 11.69 5.82 -23.09
N LYS A 143 12.61 4.99 -23.60
CA LYS A 143 13.91 5.45 -24.12
C LYS A 143 13.76 6.43 -25.29
N ASN A 144 12.73 6.24 -26.10
CA ASN A 144 12.38 7.11 -27.22
C ASN A 144 11.63 8.40 -26.80
N GLY A 145 11.51 8.69 -25.50
CA GLY A 145 10.80 9.87 -24.99
C GLY A 145 9.28 9.72 -24.90
N ALA A 146 8.70 8.62 -25.39
CA ALA A 146 7.25 8.41 -25.30
C ALA A 146 6.80 8.22 -23.84
N ARG A 147 5.82 9.01 -23.41
CA ARG A 147 5.17 8.90 -22.10
C ARG A 147 4.19 7.72 -22.09
N PHE A 148 4.10 7.05 -20.95
CA PHE A 148 3.05 6.07 -20.65
C PHE A 148 2.71 6.15 -19.16
N ASP A 149 1.50 5.70 -18.79
CA ASP A 149 1.03 5.73 -17.41
C ASP A 149 1.23 4.37 -16.76
N SER A 150 1.98 4.35 -15.66
CA SER A 150 2.30 3.17 -14.87
C SER A 150 2.89 3.67 -13.56
N MET A 151 2.14 3.44 -12.47
CA MET A 151 2.51 3.91 -11.14
C MET A 151 3.82 3.27 -10.67
N ASP A 152 3.92 1.95 -10.81
CA ASP A 152 5.11 1.16 -10.46
C ASP A 152 6.36 1.63 -11.22
N ALA A 153 6.27 1.76 -12.55
CA ALA A 153 7.39 2.25 -13.34
C ALA A 153 7.73 3.71 -13.02
N GLY A 154 6.71 4.54 -12.74
CA GLY A 154 6.90 5.97 -12.50
C GLY A 154 7.53 6.25 -11.15
N ILE A 155 7.13 5.51 -10.11
CA ILE A 155 7.79 5.49 -8.79
C ILE A 155 9.27 5.14 -8.96
N MET A 156 9.58 4.03 -9.63
CA MET A 156 10.97 3.58 -9.76
C MET A 156 11.81 4.52 -10.63
N GLN A 157 11.21 5.09 -11.67
CA GLN A 157 11.88 6.03 -12.56
C GLN A 157 12.18 7.36 -11.85
N LEU A 158 11.23 7.91 -11.10
CA LEU A 158 11.44 9.14 -10.34
C LEU A 158 12.43 8.92 -9.19
N SER A 159 12.32 7.79 -8.48
CA SER A 159 13.28 7.41 -7.45
C SER A 159 14.70 7.31 -7.98
N SER A 160 14.88 6.81 -9.21
CA SER A 160 16.19 6.78 -9.87
C SER A 160 16.67 8.20 -10.21
N ALA A 161 15.75 9.04 -10.71
CA ALA A 161 16.07 10.38 -11.16
C ALA A 161 16.52 11.33 -10.03
N ILE A 162 16.00 11.14 -8.81
CA ILE A 162 16.37 11.94 -7.64
C ILE A 162 17.41 11.28 -6.72
N GLY A 163 17.87 10.06 -7.05
CA GLY A 163 18.83 9.32 -6.24
C GLY A 163 18.25 8.55 -5.03
N LEU A 164 16.92 8.54 -4.84
CA LEU A 164 16.26 7.76 -3.79
C LEU A 164 16.41 6.25 -3.98
N LYS A 165 16.54 5.77 -5.22
CA LYS A 165 16.56 4.34 -5.55
C LYS A 165 17.63 3.55 -4.81
N GLU A 166 18.77 4.14 -4.45
CA GLU A 166 19.85 3.44 -3.74
C GLU A 166 19.48 3.03 -2.30
N PHE A 167 18.45 3.65 -1.72
CA PHE A 167 17.95 3.36 -0.38
C PHE A 167 16.75 2.40 -0.38
N LEU A 168 16.07 2.24 -1.53
CA LEU A 168 14.85 1.46 -1.62
C LEU A 168 15.14 -0.05 -1.54
N PRO A 169 14.20 -0.85 -1.00
CA PRO A 169 14.34 -2.30 -1.02
C PRO A 169 14.47 -2.84 -2.45
N THR A 170 15.35 -3.83 -2.64
CA THR A 170 15.64 -4.38 -3.97
C THR A 170 14.45 -5.13 -4.59
N SER A 171 13.58 -5.73 -3.78
CA SER A 171 12.37 -6.43 -4.22
C SER A 171 11.18 -5.50 -4.49
N LEU A 172 11.26 -4.21 -4.08
CA LEU A 172 10.17 -3.25 -4.22
C LEU A 172 9.59 -3.17 -5.65
N PRO A 173 10.38 -3.11 -6.75
CA PRO A 173 9.83 -3.04 -8.10
C PRO A 173 8.89 -4.20 -8.43
N THR A 174 9.26 -5.42 -8.01
CA THR A 174 8.47 -6.63 -8.23
C THR A 174 7.15 -6.56 -7.46
N THR A 175 7.22 -6.13 -6.19
CA THR A 175 6.03 -5.99 -5.33
C THR A 175 5.08 -4.91 -5.86
N LEU A 176 5.60 -3.74 -6.27
CA LEU A 176 4.78 -2.67 -6.85
C LEU A 176 4.07 -3.13 -8.11
N SER A 177 4.77 -3.82 -9.03
CA SER A 177 4.15 -4.31 -10.27
C SER A 177 2.99 -5.28 -9.96
N ALA A 178 3.21 -6.25 -9.07
CA ALA A 178 2.19 -7.22 -8.68
C ALA A 178 0.97 -6.54 -8.02
N VAL A 179 1.21 -5.63 -7.08
CA VAL A 179 0.18 -4.89 -6.34
C VAL A 179 -0.69 -4.06 -7.27
N PHE A 180 -0.09 -3.21 -8.10
CA PHE A 180 -0.86 -2.33 -9.00
C PHE A 180 -1.54 -3.11 -10.13
N ALA A 181 -0.92 -4.20 -10.61
CA ALA A 181 -1.55 -5.09 -11.58
C ALA A 181 -2.83 -5.72 -11.01
N TYR A 182 -2.74 -6.31 -9.82
CA TYR A 182 -3.86 -6.97 -9.17
C TYR A 182 -4.96 -5.96 -8.79
N ARG A 183 -4.59 -4.83 -8.20
CA ARG A 183 -5.51 -3.72 -7.88
C ARG A 183 -6.33 -3.32 -9.10
N ASN A 184 -5.67 -3.11 -10.24
CA ASN A 184 -6.37 -2.70 -11.46
C ASN A 184 -7.34 -3.76 -11.94
N LYS A 185 -7.00 -5.05 -11.87
CA LYS A 185 -7.95 -6.11 -12.21
C LYS A 185 -9.15 -6.14 -11.28
N MET A 186 -8.93 -6.13 -9.96
CA MET A 186 -10.01 -6.17 -8.98
C MET A 186 -10.97 -4.98 -9.10
N PHE A 187 -10.45 -3.77 -9.22
CA PHE A 187 -11.28 -2.56 -9.27
C PHE A 187 -11.95 -2.31 -10.62
N HIS A 188 -11.49 -2.93 -11.71
CA HIS A 188 -12.14 -2.81 -13.02
C HIS A 188 -13.03 -4.01 -13.39
N LEU A 189 -12.77 -5.19 -12.84
CA LEU A 189 -13.44 -6.44 -13.23
C LEU A 189 -14.21 -7.10 -12.08
N GLY A 190 -14.14 -6.57 -10.86
CA GLY A 190 -14.78 -7.16 -9.68
C GLY A 190 -14.14 -8.51 -9.30
N PHE A 191 -14.96 -9.45 -8.81
CA PHE A 191 -14.50 -10.77 -8.38
C PHE A 191 -14.42 -11.79 -9.52
N GLU A 192 -15.30 -11.68 -10.51
CA GLU A 192 -15.42 -12.64 -11.61
C GLU A 192 -14.84 -12.09 -12.90
N TRP A 193 -13.52 -12.12 -13.03
CA TRP A 193 -12.86 -11.58 -14.22
C TRP A 193 -13.24 -12.37 -15.48
N PRO A 194 -13.31 -11.76 -16.67
CA PRO A 194 -13.43 -12.50 -17.92
C PRO A 194 -12.31 -13.54 -18.08
N VAL A 195 -12.60 -14.70 -18.68
CA VAL A 195 -11.65 -15.82 -18.81
C VAL A 195 -10.30 -15.39 -19.42
N HIS A 196 -10.34 -14.63 -20.52
CA HIS A 196 -9.12 -14.14 -21.17
C HIS A 196 -8.28 -13.20 -20.28
N GLU A 197 -8.91 -12.49 -19.33
CA GLU A 197 -8.20 -11.66 -18.37
C GLU A 197 -7.54 -12.49 -17.26
N ARG A 198 -8.13 -13.64 -16.91
CA ARG A 198 -7.53 -14.61 -15.98
C ARG A 198 -6.27 -15.24 -16.59
N GLU A 199 -6.37 -15.67 -17.85
CA GLU A 199 -5.25 -16.25 -18.61
C GLU A 199 -4.10 -15.25 -18.73
N LYS A 200 -4.38 -14.02 -19.18
CA LYS A 200 -3.38 -12.95 -19.25
C LYS A 200 -2.73 -12.65 -17.89
N PHE A 201 -3.51 -12.65 -16.80
CA PHE A 201 -2.95 -12.40 -15.48
C PHE A 201 -2.05 -13.55 -15.01
N ASN A 202 -2.43 -14.80 -15.31
CA ASN A 202 -1.63 -15.98 -15.01
C ASN A 202 -0.32 -16.01 -15.81
N GLU A 203 -0.37 -15.67 -17.11
CA GLU A 203 0.83 -15.47 -17.93
C GLU A 203 1.72 -14.37 -17.38
N ARG A 204 1.13 -13.27 -16.90
CA ARG A 204 1.85 -12.14 -16.31
C ARG A 204 2.57 -12.52 -15.02
N ILE A 205 1.96 -13.31 -14.14
CA ILE A 205 2.62 -13.85 -12.93
C ILE A 205 3.93 -14.54 -13.31
N ALA A 206 3.89 -15.43 -14.31
CA ALA A 206 5.08 -16.16 -14.77
C ALA A 206 6.08 -15.24 -15.51
N GLY A 207 5.59 -14.41 -16.42
CA GLY A 207 6.42 -13.54 -17.27
C GLY A 207 7.17 -12.45 -16.49
N GLU A 208 6.54 -11.89 -15.46
CA GLU A 208 7.16 -10.90 -14.58
C GLU A 208 7.90 -11.52 -13.39
N LYS A 209 7.89 -12.85 -13.27
CA LYS A 209 8.57 -13.62 -12.21
C LYS A 209 8.13 -13.18 -10.81
N TRP A 210 6.83 -12.91 -10.65
CA TRP A 210 6.26 -12.71 -9.33
C TRP A 210 6.26 -14.02 -8.56
N GLN A 211 6.24 -13.96 -7.22
CA GLN A 211 6.15 -15.18 -6.43
C GLN A 211 4.80 -15.84 -6.68
N THR A 212 4.82 -17.12 -7.01
CA THR A 212 3.60 -17.88 -7.34
C THR A 212 2.68 -18.02 -6.14
N THR A 213 3.22 -17.91 -4.92
CA THR A 213 2.46 -17.94 -3.66
C THR A 213 1.76 -16.64 -3.33
N TRP A 214 1.96 -15.56 -4.09
CA TRP A 214 1.29 -14.27 -3.84
C TRP A 214 -0.17 -14.23 -4.27
N PHE A 215 -0.55 -15.13 -5.18
CA PHE A 215 -1.89 -15.22 -5.75
C PHE A 215 -2.39 -16.65 -5.64
N GLN A 216 -3.66 -16.78 -5.29
CA GLN A 216 -4.34 -18.06 -5.25
C GLN A 216 -5.60 -18.01 -6.11
N TRP A 217 -5.91 -19.15 -6.72
CA TRP A 217 -7.06 -19.32 -7.61
C TRP A 217 -8.03 -20.33 -7.01
N ALA A 218 -9.28 -19.92 -6.82
CA ALA A 218 -10.38 -20.88 -6.77
C ALA A 218 -10.62 -21.44 -8.17
N THR A 219 -11.04 -22.70 -8.25
CA THR A 219 -11.32 -23.37 -9.52
C THR A 219 -12.80 -23.69 -9.67
N ARG A 220 -13.28 -23.65 -10.91
CA ARG A 220 -14.59 -24.14 -11.34
C ARG A 220 -14.38 -25.01 -12.57
N ASP A 221 -14.85 -26.26 -12.55
CA ASP A 221 -14.59 -27.25 -13.60
C ASP A 221 -13.10 -27.41 -13.93
N SER A 222 -12.26 -27.44 -12.89
CA SER A 222 -10.78 -27.51 -12.98
C SER A 222 -10.12 -26.32 -13.70
N LYS A 223 -10.84 -25.23 -13.94
CA LYS A 223 -10.31 -24.00 -14.55
C LYS A 223 -10.23 -22.85 -13.53
N PRO A 224 -9.25 -21.93 -13.66
CA PRO A 224 -9.17 -20.75 -12.80
C PRO A 224 -10.46 -19.90 -12.85
N TRP A 225 -10.99 -19.57 -11.67
CA TRP A 225 -12.23 -18.83 -11.52
C TRP A 225 -12.04 -17.47 -10.85
N ILE A 226 -11.76 -17.48 -9.55
CA ILE A 226 -11.62 -16.27 -8.74
C ILE A 226 -10.19 -16.21 -8.22
N CYS A 227 -9.54 -15.06 -8.42
CA CYS A 227 -8.18 -14.80 -7.95
C CYS A 227 -8.20 -13.92 -6.69
N TYR A 228 -7.51 -14.35 -5.66
CA TYR A 228 -7.30 -13.59 -4.43
C TYR A 228 -5.82 -13.51 -4.08
N ILE A 229 -5.46 -12.45 -3.35
CA ILE A 229 -4.09 -12.31 -2.83
C ILE A 229 -3.96 -13.12 -1.55
N THR A 230 -2.76 -13.57 -1.28
CA THR A 230 -2.46 -14.37 -0.10
C THR A 230 -1.92 -13.52 1.05
N ASN A 231 -1.89 -14.12 2.25
CA ASN A 231 -1.28 -13.51 3.42
C ASN A 231 0.22 -13.22 3.20
N GLU A 232 0.89 -14.00 2.35
CA GLU A 232 2.28 -13.80 1.95
C GLU A 232 2.47 -12.49 1.18
N LEU A 233 1.60 -12.18 0.21
CA LEU A 233 1.69 -10.90 -0.50
C LEU A 233 1.36 -9.72 0.43
N ILE A 234 0.37 -9.88 1.31
CA ILE A 234 0.01 -8.83 2.29
C ILE A 234 1.20 -8.54 3.21
N ALA A 235 1.85 -9.57 3.76
CA ALA A 235 3.02 -9.43 4.61
C ALA A 235 4.20 -8.80 3.86
N GLU A 236 4.42 -9.20 2.60
CA GLU A 236 5.43 -8.57 1.73
C GLU A 236 5.14 -7.09 1.55
N CYS A 237 3.90 -6.69 1.25
CA CYS A 237 3.52 -5.27 1.09
C CYS A 237 3.82 -4.46 2.35
N LEU A 238 3.45 -4.97 3.52
CA LEU A 238 3.71 -4.31 4.80
C LEU A 238 5.22 -4.18 5.07
N THR A 239 5.99 -5.23 4.78
CA THR A 239 7.46 -5.23 4.89
C THR A 239 8.08 -4.20 3.94
N GLN A 240 7.60 -4.14 2.69
CA GLN A 240 8.06 -3.15 1.71
C GLN A 240 7.75 -1.73 2.16
N ILE A 241 6.57 -1.49 2.72
CA ILE A 241 6.20 -0.17 3.26
C ILE A 241 7.16 0.26 4.37
N ASP A 242 7.45 -0.60 5.35
CA ASP A 242 8.40 -0.27 6.41
C ASP A 242 9.80 0.03 5.85
N GLY A 243 10.25 -0.77 4.86
CA GLY A 243 11.51 -0.55 4.15
C GLY A 243 11.54 0.77 3.37
N VAL A 244 10.43 1.15 2.73
CA VAL A 244 10.28 2.43 2.02
C VAL A 244 10.33 3.60 3.01
N LEU A 245 9.65 3.52 4.15
CA LEU A 245 9.72 4.57 5.18
C LEU A 245 11.15 4.72 5.72
N HIS A 246 11.85 3.62 5.96
CA HIS A 246 13.27 3.67 6.31
C HIS A 246 14.11 4.34 5.21
N ALA A 247 13.87 3.98 3.95
CA ALA A 247 14.57 4.56 2.80
C ALA A 247 14.32 6.06 2.66
N PHE A 248 13.09 6.52 2.89
CA PHE A 248 12.73 7.94 2.89
C PHE A 248 13.52 8.71 3.94
N GLY A 249 13.56 8.21 5.18
CA GLY A 249 14.32 8.85 6.24
C GLY A 249 15.84 8.86 5.98
N ALA A 250 16.40 7.76 5.46
CA ALA A 250 17.81 7.70 5.07
C ALA A 250 18.13 8.71 3.96
N PHE A 251 17.29 8.78 2.92
CA PHE A 251 17.42 9.72 1.82
C PHE A 251 17.29 11.18 2.31
N ALA A 252 16.33 11.45 3.19
CA ALA A 252 16.10 12.78 3.74
C ALA A 252 17.33 13.33 4.47
N VAL A 253 17.99 12.48 5.26
CA VAL A 253 19.18 12.89 6.02
C VAL A 253 20.42 13.00 5.14
N GLN A 254 20.56 12.13 4.13
CA GLN A 254 21.82 11.97 3.40
C GLN A 254 21.90 12.74 2.07
N LYS A 255 20.77 12.97 1.41
CA LYS A 255 20.73 13.45 0.01
C LYS A 255 19.88 14.69 -0.22
N LEU A 256 18.89 14.97 0.63
CA LEU A 256 18.13 16.19 0.47
C LEU A 256 19.03 17.41 0.70
N PRO A 257 18.96 18.41 -0.19
CA PRO A 257 19.63 19.68 0.05
C PRO A 257 19.01 20.38 1.27
N SER A 258 19.72 21.36 1.83
CA SER A 258 19.09 22.27 2.78
C SER A 258 17.90 22.95 2.10
N PRO A 259 16.76 23.11 2.78
CA PRO A 259 15.57 23.63 2.16
C PRO A 259 15.81 25.01 1.53
N ASN A 260 15.62 25.10 0.21
CA ASN A 260 15.61 26.35 -0.51
C ASN A 260 14.28 27.07 -0.21
N ASN A 261 14.25 27.89 0.86
CA ASN A 261 13.09 28.66 1.34
C ASN A 261 12.01 27.85 2.08
N VAL A 262 12.29 27.44 3.31
CA VAL A 262 11.26 27.59 4.35
C VAL A 262 11.45 29.00 4.86
N GLU A 263 10.48 29.91 4.65
CA GLU A 263 10.35 31.09 5.50
C GLU A 263 10.63 30.63 6.93
N LYS A 264 11.71 31.12 7.55
CA LYS A 264 12.11 30.71 8.91
C LYS A 264 10.85 30.52 9.74
N TRP A 265 10.54 29.28 10.07
CA TRP A 265 9.47 29.02 11.02
C TRP A 265 9.99 29.57 12.35
N GLU A 266 9.55 30.78 12.71
CA GLU A 266 9.77 31.30 14.04
C GLU A 266 8.70 30.66 14.94
N PRO A 267 9.09 29.85 15.95
CA PRO A 267 8.13 29.42 16.94
C PRO A 267 7.46 30.66 17.52
N PRO A 268 6.13 30.66 17.72
CA PRO A 268 5.45 31.79 18.32
C PRO A 268 6.16 32.11 19.64
N LEU A 269 6.67 33.34 19.76
CA LEU A 269 7.42 33.82 20.91
C LEU A 269 6.68 33.41 22.17
N GLY A 270 7.30 32.49 22.92
CA GLY A 270 6.75 32.01 24.17
C GLY A 270 6.56 33.20 25.10
N THR A 271 5.32 33.45 25.49
CA THR A 271 5.04 34.12 26.76
C THR A 271 5.62 33.23 27.86
N SER A 272 6.77 33.64 28.37
CA SER A 272 7.28 33.15 29.63
C SER A 272 6.26 33.50 30.72
N SER A 273 5.60 32.49 31.28
CA SER A 273 5.36 32.39 32.72
C SER A 273 4.51 31.17 33.05
N ASN A 274 5.01 30.41 34.02
CA ASN A 274 4.25 29.61 34.97
C ASN A 274 2.78 30.01 35.11
N THR A 275 1.86 29.17 34.64
CA THR A 275 0.60 28.94 35.35
C THR A 275 0.05 27.56 35.01
N ARG A 276 -0.06 26.68 36.00
CA ARG A 276 -0.99 25.53 35.95
C ARG A 276 -2.38 26.07 35.66
N LEU A 277 -3.02 25.62 34.58
CA LEU A 277 -4.47 25.58 34.47
C LEU A 277 -4.86 24.46 33.49
N ALA A 278 -5.49 23.43 34.04
CA ALA A 278 -6.20 22.42 33.28
C ALA A 278 -7.25 23.07 32.38
N ARG A 279 -7.22 22.78 31.07
CA ARG A 279 -8.36 22.99 30.17
C ARG A 279 -8.45 21.88 29.11
N SER A 280 -9.39 20.99 29.36
CA SER A 280 -10.35 20.38 28.42
C SER A 280 -9.91 20.13 26.97
N ILE A 281 -9.70 18.86 26.66
CA ILE A 281 -9.83 18.29 25.31
C ILE A 281 -11.27 18.56 24.82
N PRO A 282 -11.51 19.15 23.64
CA PRO A 282 -12.84 19.17 23.05
C PRO A 282 -13.18 17.74 22.61
N ARG A 283 -14.13 17.11 23.31
CA ARG A 283 -14.85 15.94 22.81
C ARG A 283 -15.64 16.37 21.58
N ILE A 284 -15.31 15.80 20.42
CA ILE A 284 -16.19 15.84 19.25
C ILE A 284 -17.39 14.94 19.58
N SER A 285 -18.52 15.56 19.92
CA SER A 285 -19.82 14.88 19.97
C SER A 285 -20.27 14.60 18.55
N ILE A 286 -20.30 13.33 18.16
CA ILE A 286 -21.04 12.85 17.00
C ILE A 286 -22.51 12.76 17.44
N SER A 287 -23.32 13.72 17.02
CA SER A 287 -24.77 13.65 17.14
C SER A 287 -25.32 12.66 16.11
N MET A 288 -25.91 11.57 16.62
CA MET A 288 -26.78 10.68 15.86
C MET A 288 -27.92 11.50 15.25
N VAL A 289 -28.08 11.40 13.92
CA VAL A 289 -29.31 11.82 13.26
C VAL A 289 -30.27 10.64 13.32
N ASP A 290 -31.40 10.90 13.96
CA ASP A 290 -32.48 9.95 14.19
C ASP A 290 -33.07 9.41 12.89
N LEU A 291 -33.26 8.08 12.90
CA LEU A 291 -34.24 7.36 12.10
C LEU A 291 -35.65 7.81 12.52
N HIS A 292 -36.47 8.28 11.57
CA HIS A 292 -37.86 7.85 11.35
C HIS A 292 -38.54 8.75 10.30
N THR A 293 -38.79 8.21 9.11
CA THR A 293 -40.14 7.90 8.57
C THR A 293 -39.99 6.93 7.41
#